data_AF-A4AES1-F1
#
_entry.id   AF-A4AES1-F1
#
_cell.length_a   1.000
_cell.length_b   1.000
_cell.length_c   1.000
_cell.angle_alpha   90.00
_cell.angle_beta   90.00
_cell.angle_gamma   90.00
#
_symmetry.space_group_name_H-M   'P 1'
#
loop_
_entity.id
_entity.type
_entity.pdbx_description
1 polymer ?
#
loop_
_entity_poly.entity_id
_entity_poly.type
_entity_poly.pdbx_seq_one_letter_code
_entity_poly.pdbx_strand_id
1 'polypeptide(L)'
;MSDPRFRPRDFCADPNLFGKAEVVDWVSGGREEDHLIVAAKIQHYFAWRIRSQIKKSARPTKVYALASRTSYDRLMKMLRGETIMRLEDLGHAEIVLGVKVPLIDLPLRGLPRD
;
A
#
# COMPACT_ATOMS: atom_id res chain seq x y z
N MET A 1 6.29 1.17 -19.34
CA MET A 1 5.17 1.45 -18.41
C MET A 1 4.83 2.91 -18.57
N SER A 2 3.55 3.24 -18.75
CA SER A 2 3.07 4.62 -18.76
C SER A 2 3.28 5.27 -17.39
N ASP A 3 3.50 6.58 -17.39
CA ASP A 3 3.61 7.38 -16.16
C ASP A 3 2.27 7.27 -15.41
N PRO A 4 2.26 6.89 -14.12
CA PRO A 4 1.01 6.78 -13.37
C PRO A 4 0.30 8.13 -13.29
N ARG A 5 -1.04 8.10 -13.37
CA ARG A 5 -1.91 9.30 -13.32
C ARG A 5 -1.61 10.22 -12.13
N PHE A 6 -1.17 9.66 -11.00
CA PHE A 6 -0.61 10.40 -9.88
C PHE A 6 0.37 9.50 -9.10
N ARG A 7 1.31 10.13 -8.38
CA ARG A 7 2.27 9.45 -7.51
C ARG A 7 1.93 9.78 -6.04
N PRO A 8 1.39 8.82 -5.27
CA PRO A 8 0.99 9.04 -3.88
C PRO A 8 2.03 9.75 -2.99
N ARG A 9 3.32 9.45 -3.21
CA ARG A 9 4.40 10.04 -2.40
C ARG A 9 4.57 11.53 -2.57
N ASP A 10 4.12 12.10 -3.69
CA ASP A 10 4.26 13.53 -3.99
C ASP A 10 3.35 14.38 -3.10
N PHE A 11 2.36 13.76 -2.44
CA PHE A 11 1.49 14.41 -1.44
C PHE A 11 2.03 14.34 -0.01
N CYS A 12 3.18 13.68 0.20
CA CYS A 12 3.87 13.61 1.49
C CYS A 12 4.89 14.75 1.57
N ALA A 13 4.94 15.49 2.68
CA ALA A 13 5.87 16.62 2.84
C ALA A 13 7.34 16.20 2.67
N ASP A 14 7.70 15.01 3.18
CA ASP A 14 8.92 14.30 2.80
C ASP A 14 8.57 13.00 2.07
N PRO A 15 8.70 12.96 0.72
CA PRO A 15 8.42 11.77 -0.07
C PRO A 15 9.28 10.55 0.29
N ASN A 16 10.40 10.69 1.00
CA ASN A 16 11.27 9.56 1.38
C ASN A 16 10.75 8.78 2.59
N LEU A 17 9.85 9.38 3.38
CA LEU A 17 9.20 8.75 4.53
C LEU A 17 7.95 7.96 4.14
N PHE A 18 7.44 8.13 2.91
CA PHE A 18 6.23 7.47 2.45
C PHE A 18 6.30 5.94 2.60
N GLY A 19 5.32 5.39 3.31
CA GLY A 19 5.21 3.96 3.59
C GLY A 19 6.33 3.39 4.46
N LYS A 20 7.23 4.21 5.03
CA LYS A 20 8.31 3.78 5.92
C LYS A 20 8.08 4.25 7.36
N ALA A 21 7.74 5.52 7.55
CA ALA A 21 7.35 6.08 8.84
C ALA A 21 5.86 5.79 9.10
N GLU A 22 5.48 5.66 10.37
CA GLU A 22 4.08 5.47 10.78
C GLU A 22 3.27 6.78 10.68
N VAL A 23 3.94 7.89 10.97
CA VAL A 23 3.37 9.24 10.93
C VAL A 23 4.24 10.08 10.02
N VAL A 24 3.60 10.83 9.12
CA VAL A 24 4.22 11.78 8.20
C VAL A 24 3.35 13.02 8.06
N ASP A 25 4.00 14.12 7.72
CA ASP A 25 3.31 15.35 7.33
C ASP A 25 2.87 15.29 5.87
N TRP A 26 1.77 15.97 5.57
CA TRP A 26 1.14 15.99 4.25
C TRP A 26 1.23 17.40 3.66
N VAL A 27 1.38 17.48 2.35
CA VAL A 27 1.24 18.76 1.66
C VAL A 27 -0.21 19.24 1.76
N SER A 28 -0.40 20.55 1.85
CA SER A 28 -1.72 21.18 1.71
C SER A 28 -2.10 21.22 0.23
N GLY A 29 -3.24 20.63 -0.13
CA GLY A 29 -3.79 20.70 -1.48
C GLY A 29 -4.88 21.76 -1.62
N GLY A 30 -5.25 22.05 -2.87
CA GLY A 30 -6.53 22.69 -3.18
C GLY A 30 -7.69 21.69 -3.19
N ARG A 31 -8.94 22.18 -3.19
CA ARG A 31 -10.16 21.34 -3.14
C ARG A 31 -10.22 20.23 -4.21
N GLU A 32 -9.62 20.46 -5.38
CA GLU A 32 -9.58 19.47 -6.46
C GLU A 32 -8.63 18.28 -6.16
N GLU A 33 -7.64 18.46 -5.30
CA GLU A 33 -6.61 17.47 -4.97
C GLU A 33 -6.88 16.71 -3.66
N ASP A 34 -7.87 17.15 -2.87
CA ASP A 34 -8.22 16.53 -1.58
C ASP A 34 -8.43 15.02 -1.69
N HIS A 35 -9.08 14.57 -2.76
CA HIS A 35 -9.32 13.15 -3.02
C HIS A 35 -8.01 12.36 -3.27
N LEU A 36 -7.00 12.99 -3.88
CA LEU A 36 -5.68 12.38 -4.09
C LEU A 36 -4.87 12.33 -2.79
N ILE A 37 -4.97 13.36 -1.95
CA ILE A 37 -4.35 13.38 -0.62
C ILE A 37 -4.95 12.28 0.26
N VAL A 38 -6.28 12.10 0.24
CA VAL A 38 -6.95 11.00 0.95
C VAL A 38 -6.47 9.64 0.42
N ALA A 39 -6.41 9.46 -0.90
CA ALA A 39 -5.88 8.23 -1.50
C ALA A 39 -4.41 7.97 -1.10
N ALA A 40 -3.57 9.02 -1.08
CA ALA A 40 -2.18 8.92 -0.66
C ALA A 40 -2.04 8.56 0.82
N LYS A 41 -2.87 9.12 1.71
CA LYS A 41 -2.95 8.76 3.13
C LYS A 41 -3.28 7.29 3.34
N ILE A 42 -4.30 6.80 2.64
CA ILE A 42 -4.72 5.39 2.70
C ILE A 42 -3.57 4.49 2.22
N GLN A 43 -2.98 4.79 1.06
CA GLN A 43 -1.90 3.98 0.53
C GLN A 43 -0.65 4.01 1.43
N HIS A 44 -0.32 5.16 2.02
CA HIS A 44 0.78 5.28 2.97
C HIS A 44 0.58 4.35 4.18
N TYR A 45 -0.60 4.40 4.78
CA TYR A 45 -0.96 3.56 5.91
C TYR A 45 -0.76 2.08 5.59
N PHE A 46 -1.28 1.60 4.46
CA PHE A 46 -1.11 0.21 4.07
C PHE A 46 0.33 -0.13 3.68
N ALA A 47 1.05 0.76 3.01
CA ALA A 47 2.46 0.54 2.68
C ALA A 47 3.30 0.37 3.96
N TRP A 48 3.09 1.23 4.95
CA TRP A 48 3.74 1.13 6.27
C TRP A 48 3.39 -0.18 6.98
N ARG A 49 2.10 -0.58 6.99
CA ARG A 49 1.68 -1.85 7.61
C ARG A 49 2.26 -3.07 6.91
N ILE A 50 2.28 -3.08 5.58
CA ILE A 50 2.90 -4.16 4.80
C ILE A 50 4.38 -4.28 5.14
N ARG A 51 5.13 -3.16 5.11
CA ARG A 51 6.55 -3.18 5.50
C ARG A 51 6.76 -3.68 6.92
N SER A 52 5.93 -3.22 7.86
CA SER A 52 5.98 -3.63 9.25
C SER A 52 5.72 -5.12 9.40
N GLN A 53 4.78 -5.70 8.66
CA GLN A 53 4.51 -7.14 8.71
C GLN A 53 5.58 -7.98 8.00
N ILE A 54 6.13 -7.51 6.87
CA ILE A 54 7.29 -8.17 6.24
C ILE A 54 8.44 -8.26 7.26
N LYS A 55 8.76 -7.15 7.93
CA LYS A 55 9.79 -7.10 8.97
C LYS A 55 9.49 -8.07 10.12
N LYS A 56 8.25 -8.11 10.62
CA LYS A 56 7.83 -9.02 11.71
C LYS A 56 7.87 -10.50 11.31
N SER A 57 7.56 -10.82 10.05
CA SER A 57 7.55 -12.19 9.56
C SER A 57 8.95 -12.81 9.36
N ALA A 58 10.02 -12.01 9.49
CA ALA A 58 11.39 -12.39 9.17
C ALA A 58 11.58 -12.94 7.73
N ARG A 59 10.61 -12.72 6.83
CA ARG A 59 10.69 -13.14 5.43
C ARG A 59 11.30 -12.03 4.59
N PRO A 60 12.20 -12.35 3.63
CA PRO A 60 12.68 -11.36 2.67
C PRO A 60 11.52 -10.80 1.84
N THR A 61 11.55 -9.49 1.56
CA THR A 61 10.55 -8.81 0.70
C THR A 61 10.37 -9.49 -0.67
N LYS A 62 11.43 -10.12 -1.21
CA LYS A 62 11.35 -10.91 -2.46
C LYS A 62 10.41 -12.11 -2.36
N VAL A 63 10.37 -12.76 -1.20
CA VAL A 63 9.46 -13.90 -0.95
C VAL A 63 8.02 -13.43 -0.94
N TYR A 64 7.75 -12.25 -0.36
CA TYR A 64 6.41 -11.65 -0.43
C TYR A 64 6.03 -11.27 -1.87
N ALA A 65 6.95 -10.67 -2.65
CA ALA A 65 6.69 -10.33 -4.06
C ALA A 65 6.27 -11.57 -4.88
N LEU A 66 6.99 -12.68 -4.70
CA LEU A 66 6.66 -13.96 -5.34
C LEU A 66 5.28 -14.47 -4.92
N ALA A 67 4.97 -14.47 -3.62
CA ALA A 67 3.69 -14.94 -3.09
C ALA A 67 2.49 -14.09 -3.55
N SER A 68 2.70 -12.78 -3.73
CA SER A 68 1.71 -11.82 -4.22
C SER A 68 1.65 -11.74 -5.76
N ARG A 69 2.31 -12.66 -6.47
CA ARG A 69 2.36 -12.73 -7.95
C ARG A 69 2.72 -11.40 -8.61
N THR A 70 3.56 -10.61 -7.94
CA THR A 70 3.93 -9.27 -8.39
C THR A 70 5.45 -9.18 -8.56
N SER A 71 5.93 -8.33 -9.46
CA SER A 71 7.37 -8.15 -9.59
C SER A 71 7.93 -7.42 -8.37
N TYR A 72 9.14 -7.78 -7.95
CA TYR A 72 9.82 -7.11 -6.84
C TYR A 72 9.97 -5.60 -7.10
N ASP A 73 10.29 -5.20 -8.33
CA ASP A 73 10.39 -3.78 -8.71
C ASP A 73 9.06 -3.04 -8.51
N ARG A 74 7.95 -3.59 -9.03
CA ARG A 74 6.62 -2.99 -8.88
C ARG A 74 6.21 -2.90 -7.41
N LEU A 75 6.45 -3.96 -6.63
CA LEU A 75 6.20 -3.96 -5.20
C LEU A 75 6.98 -2.82 -4.51
N MET A 76 8.27 -2.68 -4.81
CA MET A 76 9.10 -1.65 -4.20
C MET A 76 8.65 -0.23 -4.60
N LYS A 77 8.28 -0.01 -5.86
CA LYS A 77 7.70 1.25 -6.34
C LYS A 77 6.40 1.57 -5.61
N MET A 78 5.52 0.58 -5.47
CA MET A 78 4.22 0.73 -4.80
C MET A 78 4.39 1.08 -3.32
N LEU A 79 5.28 0.36 -2.61
CA LEU A 79 5.58 0.61 -1.20
C LEU A 79 6.36 1.92 -0.97
N ARG A 80 6.88 2.56 -2.02
CA ARG A 80 7.47 3.90 -1.97
C ARG A 80 6.51 4.99 -2.45
N GLY A 81 5.30 4.63 -2.89
CA GLY A 81 4.32 5.58 -3.43
C GLY A 81 4.66 6.13 -4.82
N GLU A 82 5.52 5.45 -5.58
CA GLU A 82 5.85 5.79 -6.99
C GLU A 82 4.80 5.25 -7.96
N THR A 83 3.98 4.28 -7.53
CA THR A 83 2.85 3.75 -8.29
C THR A 83 1.66 3.49 -7.37
N ILE A 84 0.47 3.44 -7.95
CA ILE A 84 -0.79 3.26 -7.23
C ILE A 84 -0.90 1.81 -6.75
N MET A 85 -1.21 1.65 -5.46
CA MET A 85 -1.60 0.37 -4.87
C MET A 85 -2.99 -0.01 -5.33
N ARG A 86 -3.15 -1.22 -5.85
CA ARG A 86 -4.43 -1.77 -6.29
C ARG A 86 -5.11 -2.45 -5.11
N LEU A 87 -6.44 -2.57 -5.16
CA LEU A 87 -7.19 -3.33 -4.15
C LEU A 87 -6.72 -4.80 -4.07
N GLU A 88 -6.32 -5.38 -5.20
CA GLU A 88 -5.73 -6.72 -5.25
C GLU A 88 -4.46 -6.83 -4.37
N ASP A 89 -3.63 -5.78 -4.31
CA ASP A 89 -2.43 -5.78 -3.49
C ASP A 89 -2.76 -5.87 -2.00
N LEU A 90 -3.88 -5.26 -1.59
CA LEU A 90 -4.40 -5.34 -0.22
C LEU A 90 -4.93 -6.74 0.11
N GLY A 91 -5.65 -7.38 -0.83
CA GLY A 91 -6.08 -8.76 -0.67
C GLY A 91 -4.91 -9.73 -0.53
N HIS A 92 -3.87 -9.58 -1.36
CA HIS A 92 -2.63 -10.35 -1.23
C HIS A 92 -1.91 -10.09 0.10
N ALA A 93 -1.84 -8.82 0.54
CA ALA A 93 -1.24 -8.48 1.83
C ALA A 93 -2.01 -9.11 3.01
N GLU A 94 -3.33 -9.17 2.93
CA GLU A 94 -4.13 -9.82 3.97
C GLU A 94 -3.88 -11.33 4.01
N ILE A 95 -3.95 -12.01 2.87
CA ILE A 95 -3.78 -13.47 2.78
C ILE A 95 -2.35 -13.89 3.15
N VAL A 96 -1.33 -13.18 2.65
CA VAL A 96 0.07 -13.61 2.78
C VAL A 96 0.73 -13.08 4.05
N LEU A 97 0.41 -11.84 4.46
CA LEU A 97 1.07 -11.16 5.59
C LEU A 97 0.13 -10.93 6.79
N GLY A 98 -1.16 -11.27 6.69
CA GLY A 98 -2.13 -11.01 7.75
C GLY A 98 -2.41 -9.52 7.98
N VAL A 99 -2.14 -8.66 6.99
CA VAL A 99 -2.48 -7.23 7.08
C VAL A 99 -4.01 -7.10 7.04
N LYS A 100 -4.61 -6.79 8.18
CA LYS A 100 -6.06 -6.57 8.26
C LYS A 100 -6.48 -5.38 7.43
N VAL A 101 -7.25 -5.65 6.37
CA VAL A 101 -7.96 -4.65 5.60
C VAL A 101 -9.35 -4.54 6.23
N PRO A 102 -9.72 -3.41 6.83
CA PRO A 102 -11.07 -3.25 7.38
C PRO A 102 -12.06 -3.26 6.22
N LEU A 103 -12.71 -4.41 6.02
CA LEU A 103 -13.82 -4.56 5.08
C LEU A 103 -15.05 -4.03 5.81
N ILE A 104 -15.42 -2.78 5.52
CA ILE A 104 -16.66 -2.21 6.04
C ILE A 104 -17.82 -2.98 5.40
N ASP A 105 -18.58 -3.72 6.20
CA ASP A 105 -19.91 -4.29 5.94
C ASP A 105 -20.15 -4.89 4.55
N LEU A 106 -19.13 -5.50 3.93
CA LEU A 106 -19.34 -6.30 2.73
C LEU A 106 -19.97 -7.63 3.16
N PRO A 107 -21.15 -8.02 2.61
CA PRO A 107 -21.71 -9.35 2.83
C PRO A 107 -20.84 -10.37 2.09
N LEU A 108 -19.68 -10.70 2.66
CA LEU A 108 -18.77 -11.71 2.14
C LEU A 108 -19.28 -13.06 2.60
N ARG A 109 -20.04 -13.75 1.74
CA ARG A 109 -20.16 -15.21 1.87
C ARG A 109 -18.74 -15.78 1.83
N GLY A 110 -18.39 -16.51 2.89
CA GLY A 110 -17.03 -17.01 3.11
C GLY A 110 -16.49 -17.70 1.86
N LEU A 111 -15.27 -17.28 1.45
CA LEU A 111 -14.50 -18.08 0.51
C LEU A 111 -14.25 -19.44 1.16
N PRO A 112 -14.50 -20.55 0.45
CA PRO A 112 -14.15 -21.87 0.95
C PRO A 112 -12.66 -21.88 1.31
N ARG A 113 -12.37 -22.35 2.53
CA ARG A 113 -11.00 -22.68 2.94
C ARG A 113 -10.77 -24.11 2.48
N ASP A 114 -9.90 -24.29 1.51
CA ASP A 114 -9.28 -25.58 1.22
C ASP A 114 -8.26 -25.94 2.32
#